data_AF-A0A934LVN1-F1
#
_entry.id   AF-A0A934LVN1-F1
#
_cell.length_a   1.000
_cell.length_b   1.000
_cell.length_c   1.000
_cell.angle_alpha   90.00
_cell.angle_beta   90.00
_cell.angle_gamma   90.00
#
_symmetry.space_group_name_H-M   'P 1'
#
loop_
_entity.id
_entity.type
_entity.pdbx_description
1 polymer ?
#
loop_
_entity_poly.entity_id
_entity_poly.type
_entity_poly.pdbx_seq_one_letter_code
_entity_poly.pdbx_strand_id
1 'polypeptide(L)'
;MRSSERIKTSIAVFAAVMFFAAASAPSFAGVVEGKAVFEAKNCSGCHETVGMAKEKTIQGRLSKKGPELWYAGDKFKKAFLDSWLKDPKPIRPFKYNSLTEKNKGDHPKLEARDALQVSDYLMSLVSGAMGQAGVEARASALGKIVFVKRFSCYGCHEATSRGNNVGGLSGPSLVNAGARLRTDWIYAYLSNSRTFKPVNDMPEYSGIMTDAEMLEAASYIASMTSPVNDRVTAVNVDRVKTDPLRSRFTVTAVKAETAKDNYRFYCAQCHGLDGKGDGPNALESMPVSPRDHTNAAQMGKLTDEDLINAITDGGAALSKSSFMPPFGKTLAKKEIIELKDYLRRLCNCKAR
;
A
#
# COMPACT_ATOMS: atom_id res chain seq x y z
N MET A 1 79.70 -19.07 32.26
CA MET A 1 79.48 -20.38 32.90
C MET A 1 78.23 -20.32 33.75
N ARG A 2 77.29 -21.26 33.50
CA ARG A 2 76.06 -21.64 34.23
C ARG A 2 74.93 -20.60 34.36
N SER A 3 73.76 -20.76 33.70
CA SER A 3 72.70 -21.82 33.80
C SER A 3 71.80 -21.55 35.04
N SER A 4 70.47 -21.60 35.05
CA SER A 4 69.48 -22.28 34.20
C SER A 4 68.05 -21.80 34.52
N GLU A 5 67.09 -22.19 33.64
CA GLU A 5 65.67 -22.51 33.93
C GLU A 5 64.68 -21.33 34.09
N ARG A 6 63.48 -21.30 33.47
CA ARG A 6 62.61 -22.34 32.91
C ARG A 6 61.61 -21.75 31.90
N ILE A 7 61.29 -22.58 30.91
CA ILE A 7 60.24 -22.49 29.90
C ILE A 7 58.84 -22.60 30.55
N LYS A 8 57.82 -21.90 30.01
CA LYS A 8 56.44 -22.40 29.79
C LYS A 8 55.56 -21.40 29.00
N THR A 9 55.53 -21.61 27.68
CA THR A 9 54.30 -21.77 26.88
C THR A 9 52.98 -21.21 27.44
N SER A 10 52.36 -20.27 26.72
CA SER A 10 50.93 -20.31 26.36
C SER A 10 50.63 -19.25 25.31
N ILE A 11 50.57 -19.70 24.05
CA ILE A 11 49.95 -19.02 22.92
C ILE A 11 48.44 -19.03 23.21
N ALA A 12 47.90 -17.91 23.67
CA ALA A 12 46.46 -17.73 23.79
C ALA A 12 45.90 -17.28 22.43
N VAL A 13 45.31 -18.25 21.73
CA VAL A 13 44.54 -18.09 20.51
C VAL A 13 43.34 -17.17 20.78
N PHE A 14 43.45 -15.90 20.41
CA PHE A 14 42.30 -15.01 20.25
C PHE A 14 41.78 -15.11 18.81
N ALA A 15 41.30 -16.30 18.42
CA ALA A 15 40.41 -16.43 17.28
C ALA A 15 38.98 -16.16 17.78
N ALA A 16 38.70 -14.89 18.08
CA ALA A 16 37.34 -14.45 18.30
C ALA A 16 36.61 -14.54 16.95
N VAL A 17 35.74 -15.54 16.88
CA VAL A 17 34.80 -15.81 15.80
C VAL A 17 34.03 -14.53 15.47
N MET A 18 34.45 -13.83 14.42
CA MET A 18 33.60 -12.87 13.73
C MET A 18 32.57 -13.66 12.93
N PHE A 19 31.53 -14.14 13.61
CA PHE A 19 30.25 -14.39 12.96
C PHE A 19 29.66 -13.02 12.63
N PHE A 20 30.16 -12.40 11.55
CA PHE A 20 29.38 -11.41 10.85
C PHE A 20 28.12 -12.12 10.40
N ALA A 21 26.99 -11.83 11.05
CA ALA A 21 25.70 -11.95 10.41
C ALA A 21 25.68 -10.94 9.27
N ALA A 22 26.36 -11.28 8.16
CA ALA A 22 26.22 -10.58 6.92
C ALA A 22 24.75 -10.74 6.55
N ALA A 23 23.99 -9.64 6.65
CA ALA A 23 22.71 -9.55 5.98
C ALA A 23 22.99 -9.93 4.52
N SER A 24 22.50 -11.09 4.10
CA SER A 24 22.84 -11.73 2.84
C SER A 24 22.26 -10.88 1.70
N ALA A 25 23.05 -9.92 1.23
CA ALA A 25 22.77 -9.24 -0.03
C ALA A 25 22.67 -10.30 -1.14
N PRO A 26 21.73 -10.15 -2.10
CA PRO A 26 21.60 -11.10 -3.19
C PRO A 26 22.93 -11.26 -3.91
N SER A 27 23.37 -12.50 -4.15
CA SER A 27 24.55 -12.72 -4.97
C SER A 27 24.26 -12.29 -6.41
N PHE A 28 25.25 -11.71 -7.10
CA PHE A 28 25.09 -11.31 -8.49
C PHE A 28 24.63 -12.47 -9.40
N ALA A 29 25.16 -13.68 -9.15
CA ALA A 29 24.75 -14.90 -9.84
C ALA A 29 23.26 -15.23 -9.60
N GLY A 30 22.79 -15.14 -8.34
CA GLY A 30 21.39 -15.39 -7.99
C GLY A 30 20.41 -14.43 -8.66
N VAL A 31 20.80 -13.16 -8.82
CA VAL A 31 19.97 -12.15 -9.52
C VAL A 31 19.82 -12.48 -11.01
N VAL A 32 20.91 -12.88 -11.68
CA VAL A 32 20.89 -13.22 -13.11
C VAL A 32 20.06 -14.48 -13.36
N GLU A 33 20.28 -15.52 -12.55
CA GLU A 33 19.50 -16.77 -12.61
C GLU A 33 18.00 -16.49 -12.34
N GLY A 34 17.70 -15.68 -11.33
CA GLY A 34 16.34 -15.29 -10.98
C GLY A 34 15.60 -14.57 -12.10
N LYS A 35 16.28 -13.64 -12.79
CA LYS A 35 15.72 -12.95 -13.96
C LYS A 35 15.41 -13.93 -15.09
N ALA A 36 16.30 -14.89 -15.35
CA ALA A 36 16.09 -15.91 -16.37
C ALA A 36 14.86 -16.79 -16.05
N VAL A 37 14.70 -17.22 -14.79
CA VAL A 37 13.50 -17.95 -14.36
C VAL A 37 12.24 -17.09 -14.49
N PHE A 38 12.31 -15.82 -14.08
CA PHE A 38 11.17 -14.89 -14.19
C PHE A 38 10.67 -14.75 -15.62
N GLU A 39 11.59 -14.63 -16.58
CA GLU A 39 11.26 -14.56 -18.01
C GLU A 39 10.76 -15.91 -18.55
N ALA A 40 11.45 -17.01 -18.22
CA ALA A 40 11.09 -18.35 -18.67
C ALA A 40 9.71 -18.81 -18.19
N LYS A 41 9.29 -18.39 -16.98
CA LYS A 41 7.95 -18.65 -16.43
C LYS A 41 6.90 -17.63 -16.89
N ASN A 42 7.26 -16.72 -17.81
CA ASN A 42 6.40 -15.68 -18.37
C ASN A 42 5.80 -14.74 -17.31
N CYS A 43 6.51 -14.48 -16.21
CA CYS A 43 6.05 -13.54 -15.18
C CYS A 43 5.89 -12.12 -15.76
N SER A 44 6.73 -11.74 -16.73
CA SER A 44 6.66 -10.48 -17.48
C SER A 44 5.37 -10.31 -18.29
N GLY A 45 4.62 -11.38 -18.55
CA GLY A 45 3.30 -11.30 -19.20
C GLY A 45 2.26 -10.57 -18.35
N CYS A 46 2.50 -10.44 -17.04
CA CYS A 46 1.63 -9.73 -16.10
C CYS A 46 2.35 -8.64 -15.29
N HIS A 47 3.64 -8.81 -15.01
CA HIS A 47 4.39 -7.94 -14.10
C HIS A 47 5.49 -7.16 -14.81
N GLU A 48 5.39 -5.83 -14.77
CA GLU A 48 6.44 -4.93 -15.23
C GLU A 48 7.55 -4.80 -14.16
N THR A 49 8.80 -5.05 -14.56
CA THR A 49 9.99 -4.97 -13.68
C THR A 49 11.01 -3.91 -14.13
N VAL A 50 10.77 -3.25 -15.26
CA VAL A 50 11.75 -2.35 -15.90
C VAL A 50 11.25 -0.91 -15.89
N GLY A 51 11.93 -0.09 -15.10
CA GLY A 51 11.69 1.35 -15.03
C GLY A 51 10.39 1.72 -14.33
N MET A 52 10.19 3.02 -14.11
CA MET A 52 9.00 3.51 -13.41
C MET A 52 7.72 3.24 -14.21
N ALA A 53 6.63 3.08 -13.48
CA ALA A 53 5.29 2.94 -14.03
C ALA A 53 4.94 4.15 -14.92
N LYS A 54 4.37 3.89 -16.10
CA LYS A 54 4.19 4.91 -17.16
C LYS A 54 2.73 5.22 -17.49
N GLU A 55 1.78 4.57 -16.81
CA GLU A 55 0.37 4.81 -17.06
C GLU A 55 0.00 6.26 -16.76
N LYS A 56 -0.77 6.86 -17.66
CA LYS A 56 -1.26 8.24 -17.53
C LYS A 56 -2.78 8.33 -17.43
N THR A 57 -3.47 7.21 -17.63
CA THR A 57 -4.94 7.14 -17.68
C THR A 57 -5.45 6.00 -16.83
N ILE A 58 -6.70 6.12 -16.36
CA ILE A 58 -7.44 5.06 -15.67
C ILE A 58 -7.48 3.82 -16.55
N GLN A 59 -7.83 3.96 -17.83
CA GLN A 59 -7.90 2.82 -18.76
C GLN A 59 -6.54 2.14 -18.94
N GLY A 60 -5.45 2.91 -19.01
CA GLY A 60 -4.09 2.37 -19.09
C GLY A 60 -3.69 1.63 -17.82
N ARG A 61 -4.16 2.07 -16.64
CA ARG A 61 -3.98 1.28 -15.40
C ARG A 61 -4.80 -0.01 -15.45
N LEU A 62 -6.06 0.08 -15.88
CA LEU A 62 -7.01 -1.04 -15.87
C LEU A 62 -6.65 -2.14 -16.88
N SER A 63 -5.91 -1.82 -17.94
CA SER A 63 -5.42 -2.82 -18.91
C SER A 63 -4.28 -3.69 -18.37
N LYS A 64 -3.63 -3.28 -17.28
CA LYS A 64 -2.57 -4.08 -16.64
C LYS A 64 -3.12 -5.36 -16.05
N LYS A 65 -2.36 -6.45 -16.18
CA LYS A 65 -2.74 -7.78 -15.67
C LYS A 65 -2.21 -8.08 -14.27
N GLY A 66 -1.14 -7.39 -13.86
CA GLY A 66 -0.55 -7.52 -12.53
C GLY A 66 -0.01 -6.19 -12.00
N PRO A 67 0.31 -6.14 -10.70
CA PRO A 67 1.00 -5.00 -10.11
C PRO A 67 2.45 -4.88 -10.61
N GLU A 68 2.92 -3.65 -10.65
CA GLU A 68 4.31 -3.27 -10.87
C GLU A 68 5.26 -3.91 -9.84
N LEU A 69 6.41 -4.38 -10.32
CA LEU A 69 7.45 -5.02 -9.51
C LEU A 69 8.83 -4.36 -9.65
N TRP A 70 8.99 -3.29 -10.43
CA TRP A 70 10.27 -2.57 -10.60
C TRP A 70 10.86 -1.98 -9.29
N TYR A 71 10.08 -1.98 -8.20
CA TYR A 71 10.46 -1.59 -6.84
C TYR A 71 10.22 -2.71 -5.81
N ALA A 72 10.18 -3.98 -6.24
CA ALA A 72 9.83 -5.09 -5.36
C ALA A 72 10.76 -5.21 -4.13
N GLY A 73 12.05 -4.93 -4.28
CA GLY A 73 13.04 -4.95 -3.19
C GLY A 73 12.87 -3.84 -2.16
N ASP A 74 12.26 -2.72 -2.56
CA ASP A 74 11.84 -1.68 -1.63
C ASP A 74 10.65 -2.14 -0.79
N LYS A 75 9.69 -2.80 -1.44
CA LYS A 75 8.38 -3.10 -0.88
C LYS A 75 8.38 -4.31 0.03
N PHE A 76 8.94 -5.42 -0.45
CA PHE A 76 8.74 -6.72 0.15
C PHE A 76 9.91 -7.11 1.06
N LYS A 77 9.61 -7.96 2.03
CA LYS A 77 10.62 -8.68 2.79
C LYS A 77 11.04 -9.94 2.03
N LYS A 78 12.34 -10.23 1.96
CA LYS A 78 12.86 -11.41 1.26
C LYS A 78 12.24 -12.71 1.75
N ALA A 79 12.15 -12.91 3.07
CA ALA A 79 11.54 -14.11 3.66
C ALA A 79 10.06 -14.31 3.23
N PHE A 80 9.33 -13.22 2.99
CA PHE A 80 7.99 -13.30 2.42
C PHE A 80 8.03 -13.76 0.96
N LEU A 81 8.89 -13.19 0.12
CA LEU A 81 9.00 -13.61 -1.28
C LEU A 81 9.45 -15.08 -1.39
N ASP A 82 10.45 -15.49 -0.61
CA ASP A 82 10.99 -16.85 -0.54
C ASP A 82 9.91 -17.89 -0.18
N SER A 83 8.90 -17.51 0.59
CA SER A 83 7.79 -18.38 1.01
C SER A 83 6.58 -18.29 0.09
N TRP A 84 6.12 -17.06 -0.20
CA TRP A 84 4.91 -16.81 -0.97
C TRP A 84 5.01 -17.31 -2.41
N LEU A 85 6.18 -17.23 -3.05
CA LEU A 85 6.35 -17.75 -4.42
C LEU A 85 6.19 -19.29 -4.50
N LYS A 86 6.37 -20.01 -3.39
CA LYS A 86 6.19 -21.48 -3.31
C LYS A 86 4.76 -21.91 -3.00
N ASP A 87 3.98 -21.04 -2.37
CA ASP A 87 2.57 -21.28 -2.06
C ASP A 87 1.80 -19.94 -2.06
N PRO A 88 1.55 -19.38 -3.24
CA PRO A 88 0.99 -18.04 -3.34
C PRO A 88 -0.47 -18.04 -2.88
N LYS A 89 -0.76 -17.20 -1.89
CA LYS A 89 -2.12 -16.90 -1.45
C LYS A 89 -2.58 -15.54 -1.97
N PRO A 90 -3.87 -15.35 -2.29
CA PRO A 90 -4.40 -14.05 -2.69
C PRO A 90 -4.02 -12.94 -1.71
N ILE A 91 -3.34 -11.91 -2.22
CA ILE A 91 -3.10 -10.66 -1.47
C ILE A 91 -4.30 -9.71 -1.64
N ARG A 92 -5.03 -9.82 -2.76
CA ARG A 92 -6.22 -9.02 -3.06
C ARG A 92 -7.44 -9.93 -3.07
N PRO A 93 -8.56 -9.55 -2.41
CA PRO A 93 -9.81 -10.31 -2.48
C PRO A 93 -10.41 -10.36 -3.90
N PHE A 94 -10.29 -9.28 -4.67
CA PHE A 94 -10.68 -9.24 -6.08
C PHE A 94 -9.53 -9.48 -7.04
N LYS A 95 -9.88 -9.94 -8.25
CA LYS A 95 -8.98 -9.98 -9.40
C LYS A 95 -8.40 -8.59 -9.62
N TYR A 96 -7.13 -8.53 -10.03
CA TYR A 96 -6.46 -7.25 -10.27
C TYR A 96 -7.27 -6.40 -11.26
N ASN A 97 -7.49 -5.13 -10.91
CA ASN A 97 -8.31 -4.17 -11.67
C ASN A 97 -9.82 -4.51 -11.78
N SER A 98 -10.37 -5.37 -10.92
CA SER A 98 -11.81 -5.65 -10.87
C SER A 98 -12.46 -5.20 -9.55
N LEU A 99 -13.73 -4.82 -9.63
CA LEU A 99 -14.60 -4.54 -8.47
C LEU A 99 -15.67 -5.63 -8.26
N THR A 100 -15.77 -6.59 -9.19
CA THR A 100 -16.87 -7.57 -9.21
C THR A 100 -16.36 -9.00 -9.33
N GLU A 101 -15.21 -9.22 -9.96
CA GLU A 101 -14.61 -10.55 -10.11
C GLU A 101 -13.70 -10.87 -8.92
N LYS A 102 -14.05 -11.89 -8.14
CA LYS A 102 -13.21 -12.40 -7.04
C LYS A 102 -11.88 -12.93 -7.57
N ASN A 103 -10.84 -12.81 -6.75
CA ASN A 103 -9.54 -13.43 -7.02
C ASN A 103 -9.64 -14.94 -6.85
N LYS A 104 -9.26 -15.69 -7.88
CA LYS A 104 -9.32 -17.16 -7.87
C LYS A 104 -8.13 -17.82 -7.17
N GLY A 105 -7.09 -17.05 -6.82
CA GLY A 105 -5.87 -17.59 -6.23
C GLY A 105 -5.03 -18.42 -7.21
N ASP A 106 -5.11 -18.08 -8.49
CA ASP A 106 -4.47 -18.77 -9.62
C ASP A 106 -3.08 -18.20 -9.96
N HIS A 107 -2.40 -17.58 -8.99
CA HIS A 107 -1.03 -17.12 -9.20
C HIS A 107 -0.08 -18.33 -9.39
N PRO A 108 0.83 -18.31 -10.38
CA PRO A 108 1.78 -19.41 -10.58
C PRO A 108 2.61 -19.68 -9.33
N LYS A 109 2.68 -20.97 -8.95
CA LYS A 109 3.61 -21.48 -7.93
C LYS A 109 4.96 -21.80 -8.58
N LEU A 110 6.04 -21.51 -7.84
CA LEU A 110 7.39 -21.90 -8.19
C LEU A 110 7.90 -23.05 -7.32
N GLU A 111 8.80 -23.85 -7.89
CA GLU A 111 9.58 -24.83 -7.13
C GLU A 111 10.54 -24.13 -6.17
N ALA A 112 11.02 -24.84 -5.15
CA ALA A 112 11.77 -24.23 -4.06
C ALA A 112 13.01 -23.46 -4.52
N ARG A 113 13.78 -23.99 -5.49
CA ARG A 113 14.96 -23.32 -6.05
C ARG A 113 14.57 -22.08 -6.87
N ASP A 114 13.65 -22.25 -7.80
CA ASP A 114 13.13 -21.17 -8.67
C ASP A 114 12.59 -20.01 -7.83
N ALA A 115 11.87 -20.30 -6.75
CA ALA A 115 11.33 -19.30 -5.84
C ALA A 115 12.43 -18.45 -5.18
N LEU A 116 13.52 -19.07 -4.72
CA LEU A 116 14.63 -18.35 -4.10
C LEU A 116 15.37 -17.48 -5.11
N GLN A 117 15.62 -18.00 -6.32
CA GLN A 117 16.28 -17.24 -7.39
C GLN A 117 15.41 -16.05 -7.83
N VAL A 118 14.12 -16.26 -8.09
CA VAL A 118 13.19 -15.18 -8.45
C VAL A 118 13.08 -14.15 -7.31
N SER A 119 13.07 -14.61 -6.06
CA SER A 119 13.11 -13.72 -4.89
C SER A 119 14.38 -12.85 -4.88
N ASP A 120 15.56 -13.42 -5.15
CA ASP A 120 16.82 -12.66 -5.25
C ASP A 120 16.75 -11.60 -6.36
N TYR A 121 16.20 -11.95 -7.53
CA TYR A 121 15.96 -11.00 -8.61
C TYR A 121 15.01 -9.87 -8.18
N LEU A 122 13.84 -10.19 -7.61
CA LEU A 122 12.88 -9.19 -7.15
C LEU A 122 13.46 -8.29 -6.06
N MET A 123 14.27 -8.83 -5.15
CA MET A 123 14.95 -8.05 -4.12
C MET A 123 16.00 -7.08 -4.68
N SER A 124 16.53 -7.35 -5.89
CA SER A 124 17.42 -6.40 -6.57
C SER A 124 16.70 -5.20 -7.20
N LEU A 125 15.37 -5.27 -7.35
CA LEU A 125 14.56 -4.22 -7.94
C LEU A 125 14.25 -3.12 -6.90
N VAL A 126 15.11 -2.11 -6.85
CA VAL A 126 15.00 -0.96 -5.94
C VAL A 126 14.85 0.34 -6.74
N SER A 127 13.97 1.22 -6.28
CA SER A 127 13.63 2.48 -6.94
C SER A 127 14.63 3.60 -6.67
N GLY A 128 15.46 3.48 -5.63
CA GLY A 128 16.21 4.60 -5.07
C GLY A 128 15.33 5.69 -4.42
N ALA A 129 14.00 5.47 -4.39
CA ALA A 129 13.01 6.38 -3.82
C ALA A 129 12.68 6.08 -2.35
N MET A 130 13.21 5.00 -1.78
CA MET A 130 13.08 4.75 -0.35
C MET A 130 14.03 5.61 0.44
N GLY A 131 13.47 6.41 1.35
CA GLY A 131 14.22 7.04 2.41
C GLY A 131 14.37 5.99 3.50
N GLN A 132 15.56 5.91 4.08
CA GLN A 132 15.73 5.16 5.32
C GLN A 132 15.17 6.02 6.46
N ALA A 133 13.84 6.11 6.52
CA ALA A 133 13.17 6.76 7.64
C ALA A 133 13.51 6.02 8.96
N GLY A 134 14.00 4.77 8.87
CA GLY A 134 14.50 4.01 10.01
C GLY A 134 13.35 3.63 10.93
N VAL A 135 12.15 3.48 10.37
CA VAL A 135 10.92 3.31 11.13
C VAL A 135 10.78 1.86 11.51
N GLU A 136 10.91 1.57 12.81
CA GLU A 136 10.67 0.23 13.33
C GLU A 136 9.17 -0.09 13.33
N ALA A 137 8.84 -1.33 12.98
CA ALA A 137 7.48 -1.84 13.09
C ALA A 137 7.11 -2.05 14.56
N ARG A 138 6.05 -1.39 15.03
CA ARG A 138 5.53 -1.56 16.39
C ARG A 138 4.05 -1.17 16.46
N ALA A 139 3.39 -1.63 17.52
CA ALA A 139 2.07 -1.12 17.84
C ALA A 139 2.16 0.40 18.12
N SER A 140 1.15 1.15 17.67
CA SER A 140 1.07 2.60 17.84
C SER A 140 -0.36 3.02 18.12
N ALA A 141 -0.59 3.77 19.21
CA ALA A 141 -1.90 4.33 19.49
C ALA A 141 -2.31 5.34 18.42
N LEU A 142 -1.41 6.25 18.03
CA LEU A 142 -1.68 7.21 16.96
C LEU A 142 -1.86 6.49 15.63
N GLY A 143 -0.98 5.54 15.29
CA GLY A 143 -1.10 4.74 14.06
C GLY A 143 -2.42 3.99 13.97
N LYS A 144 -2.90 3.42 15.09
CA LYS A 144 -4.22 2.79 15.18
C LYS A 144 -5.35 3.80 15.01
N ILE A 145 -5.25 5.00 15.59
CA ILE A 145 -6.24 6.07 15.42
C ILE A 145 -6.28 6.52 13.95
N VAL A 146 -5.12 6.71 13.32
CA VAL A 146 -4.99 7.06 11.90
C VAL A 146 -5.65 5.99 11.03
N PHE A 147 -5.30 4.72 11.28
CA PHE A 147 -5.80 3.57 10.53
C PHE A 147 -7.30 3.32 10.69
N VAL A 148 -7.84 3.41 11.90
CA VAL A 148 -9.23 3.06 12.20
C VAL A 148 -10.15 4.27 12.12
N LYS A 149 -9.77 5.40 12.70
CA LYS A 149 -10.69 6.51 12.95
C LYS A 149 -10.50 7.68 12.01
N ARG A 150 -9.28 8.10 11.72
CA ARG A 150 -9.07 9.37 11.01
C ARG A 150 -9.19 9.25 9.50
N PHE A 151 -8.57 8.22 8.93
CA PHE A 151 -8.64 7.95 7.48
C PHE A 151 -9.28 6.60 7.16
N SER A 152 -9.63 5.84 8.20
CA SER A 152 -10.37 4.58 8.08
C SER A 152 -9.83 3.69 6.96
N CYS A 153 -8.51 3.46 6.96
CA CYS A 153 -7.82 2.66 5.94
C CYS A 153 -8.45 1.28 5.78
N TYR A 154 -8.98 0.71 6.87
CA TYR A 154 -9.71 -0.56 6.83
C TYR A 154 -11.03 -0.51 6.06
N GLY A 155 -11.54 0.66 5.69
CA GLY A 155 -12.71 0.82 4.82
C GLY A 155 -12.49 0.28 3.41
N CYS A 156 -11.24 0.31 2.93
CA CYS A 156 -10.84 -0.28 1.65
C CYS A 156 -9.96 -1.53 1.83
N HIS A 157 -9.17 -1.59 2.91
CA HIS A 157 -8.24 -2.68 3.16
C HIS A 157 -8.77 -3.66 4.20
N GLU A 158 -8.74 -4.94 3.88
CA GLU A 158 -8.96 -5.98 4.88
C GLU A 158 -7.81 -5.99 5.90
N ALA A 159 -8.10 -6.15 7.18
CA ALA A 159 -7.13 -6.27 8.26
C ALA A 159 -7.66 -7.19 9.37
N THR A 160 -6.74 -7.75 10.17
CA THR A 160 -7.12 -8.56 11.32
C THR A 160 -7.50 -7.68 12.50
N SER A 161 -8.66 -7.92 13.08
CA SER A 161 -9.16 -7.28 14.29
C SER A 161 -9.81 -8.33 15.19
N ARG A 162 -9.35 -8.43 16.45
CA ARG A 162 -9.86 -9.41 17.44
C ARG A 162 -9.92 -10.84 16.90
N GLY A 163 -8.91 -11.26 16.15
CA GLY A 163 -8.80 -12.61 15.59
C GLY A 163 -9.61 -12.86 14.31
N ASN A 164 -10.40 -11.89 13.83
CA ASN A 164 -11.16 -12.00 12.59
C ASN A 164 -10.62 -11.05 11.53
N ASN A 165 -10.70 -11.45 10.26
CA ASN A 165 -10.44 -10.53 9.16
C ASN A 165 -11.67 -9.67 8.91
N VAL A 166 -11.49 -8.36 8.90
CA VAL A 166 -12.54 -7.36 8.73
C VAL A 166 -12.07 -6.25 7.79
N GLY A 167 -13.01 -5.47 7.26
CA GLY A 167 -12.70 -4.30 6.44
C GLY A 167 -13.00 -4.50 4.96
N GLY A 168 -12.53 -3.57 4.14
CA GLY A 168 -12.84 -3.47 2.73
C GLY A 168 -12.13 -4.50 1.87
N LEU A 169 -12.66 -4.70 0.67
CA LEU A 169 -12.23 -5.73 -0.27
C LEU A 169 -11.52 -5.14 -1.51
N SER A 170 -11.66 -3.83 -1.76
CA SER A 170 -11.10 -3.18 -2.94
C SER A 170 -9.59 -2.93 -2.85
N GLY A 171 -9.07 -2.72 -1.64
CA GLY A 171 -7.64 -2.58 -1.38
C GLY A 171 -6.94 -3.94 -1.23
N PRO A 172 -5.60 -4.01 -1.42
CA PRO A 172 -4.83 -5.18 -1.00
C PRO A 172 -5.00 -5.46 0.50
N SER A 173 -5.20 -6.72 0.86
CA SER A 173 -5.31 -7.14 2.26
C SER A 173 -4.05 -6.76 3.04
N LEU A 174 -4.26 -6.12 4.19
CA LEU A 174 -3.24 -5.78 5.17
C LEU A 174 -3.16 -6.82 6.30
N VAL A 175 -3.95 -7.90 6.21
CA VAL A 175 -3.73 -9.10 7.01
C VAL A 175 -2.29 -9.57 6.79
N ASN A 176 -1.54 -9.73 7.88
CA ASN A 176 -0.13 -10.10 7.86
C ASN A 176 0.79 -9.13 7.09
N ALA A 177 0.40 -7.86 6.96
CA ALA A 177 1.22 -6.84 6.31
C ALA A 177 2.64 -6.77 6.89
N GLY A 178 2.81 -6.98 8.19
CA GLY A 178 4.11 -6.98 8.86
C GLY A 178 5.05 -8.12 8.44
N ALA A 179 4.53 -9.26 8.01
CA ALA A 179 5.36 -10.32 7.45
C ALA A 179 5.81 -9.99 6.02
N ARG A 180 5.00 -9.19 5.30
CA ARG A 180 5.11 -8.96 3.85
C ARG A 180 5.84 -7.68 3.49
N LEU A 181 5.51 -6.57 4.12
CA LEU A 181 5.85 -5.20 3.72
C LEU A 181 6.95 -4.62 4.60
N ARG A 182 7.86 -3.86 3.99
CA ARG A 182 8.86 -3.07 4.71
C ARG A 182 8.23 -1.78 5.23
N THR A 183 8.53 -1.40 6.47
CA THR A 183 7.95 -0.20 7.12
C THR A 183 8.29 1.07 6.34
N ASP A 184 9.55 1.23 5.92
CA ASP A 184 10.00 2.37 5.14
C ASP A 184 9.25 2.49 3.80
N TRP A 185 8.88 1.37 3.18
CA TRP A 185 8.07 1.39 1.96
C TRP A 185 6.64 1.84 2.23
N ILE A 186 6.02 1.41 3.34
CA ILE A 186 4.67 1.87 3.70
C ILE A 186 4.70 3.39 3.90
N TYR A 187 5.71 3.90 4.62
CA TYR A 187 5.90 5.35 4.78
C TYR A 187 6.08 6.04 3.43
N ALA A 188 7.04 5.60 2.61
CA ALA A 188 7.30 6.20 1.30
C ALA A 188 6.05 6.19 0.39
N TYR A 189 5.26 5.11 0.43
CA TYR A 189 4.02 4.99 -0.33
C TYR A 189 2.93 5.95 0.17
N LEU A 190 2.83 6.17 1.49
CA LEU A 190 1.89 7.15 2.07
C LEU A 190 2.33 8.60 1.79
N SER A 191 3.63 8.86 1.76
CA SER A 191 4.19 10.19 1.51
C SER A 191 4.06 10.63 0.05
N ASN A 192 4.19 9.70 -0.89
CA ASN A 192 3.98 9.94 -2.32
C ASN A 192 3.69 8.64 -3.08
N SER A 193 2.41 8.29 -3.16
CA SER A 193 1.95 7.06 -3.79
C SER A 193 2.18 7.04 -5.31
N ARG A 194 2.18 8.22 -5.94
CA ARG A 194 2.28 8.40 -7.39
C ARG A 194 3.66 8.08 -7.96
N THR A 195 4.71 8.12 -7.14
CA THR A 195 6.04 7.65 -7.52
C THR A 195 6.02 6.17 -7.91
N PHE A 196 5.22 5.37 -7.20
CA PHE A 196 5.15 3.92 -7.40
C PHE A 196 4.01 3.51 -8.33
N LYS A 197 2.88 4.22 -8.26
CA LYS A 197 1.68 3.98 -9.06
C LYS A 197 1.05 5.33 -9.44
N PRO A 198 1.43 5.93 -10.59
CA PRO A 198 0.96 7.25 -11.01
C PRO A 198 -0.56 7.40 -11.03
N VAL A 199 -1.25 6.35 -11.51
CA VAL A 199 -2.72 6.27 -11.52
C VAL A 199 -3.16 5.23 -10.50
N ASN A 200 -3.48 5.67 -9.28
CA ASN A 200 -3.80 4.81 -8.15
C ASN A 200 -5.24 4.99 -7.67
N ASP A 201 -5.80 3.92 -7.10
CA ASP A 201 -7.12 3.86 -6.46
C ASP A 201 -7.10 4.26 -4.98
N MET A 202 -5.92 4.24 -4.36
CA MET A 202 -5.71 4.73 -3.01
C MET A 202 -5.53 6.25 -3.04
N PRO A 203 -6.31 7.04 -2.29
CA PRO A 203 -6.16 8.49 -2.27
C PRO A 203 -4.75 8.96 -1.89
N GLU A 204 -4.35 10.12 -2.42
CA GLU A 204 -3.10 10.76 -2.05
C GLU A 204 -3.24 11.48 -0.70
N TYR A 205 -2.34 11.19 0.24
CA TYR A 205 -2.36 11.75 1.59
C TYR A 205 -1.28 12.81 1.82
N SER A 206 -0.37 13.01 0.86
CA SER A 206 0.63 14.07 0.93
C SER A 206 -0.01 15.45 1.10
N GLY A 207 0.34 16.15 2.18
CA GLY A 207 -0.25 17.43 2.54
C GLY A 207 -1.65 17.35 3.15
N ILE A 208 -2.14 16.16 3.48
CA ILE A 208 -3.34 15.91 4.30
C ILE A 208 -2.94 15.26 5.62
N MET A 209 -2.10 14.22 5.56
CA MET A 209 -1.48 13.62 6.75
C MET A 209 -0.21 14.39 7.11
N THR A 210 0.05 14.50 8.42
CA THR A 210 1.37 14.94 8.90
C THR A 210 2.39 13.83 8.74
N ASP A 211 3.68 14.16 8.67
CA ASP A 211 4.74 13.16 8.57
C ASP A 211 4.72 12.20 9.78
N ALA A 212 4.39 12.73 10.97
CA ALA A 212 4.21 11.92 12.17
C ALA A 212 3.03 10.93 12.04
N GLU A 213 1.90 11.34 11.48
CA GLU A 213 0.78 10.43 11.23
C GLU A 213 1.13 9.34 10.21
N MET A 214 1.83 9.70 9.13
CA MET A 214 2.26 8.74 8.12
C MET A 214 3.24 7.72 8.71
N LEU A 215 4.19 8.18 9.53
CA LEU A 215 5.17 7.33 10.19
C LEU A 215 4.52 6.39 11.20
N GLU A 216 3.63 6.89 12.06
CA GLU A 216 2.92 6.05 13.03
C GLU A 216 1.96 5.07 12.35
N ALA A 217 1.30 5.46 11.26
CA ALA A 217 0.50 4.53 10.45
C ALA A 217 1.35 3.45 9.80
N ALA A 218 2.50 3.81 9.22
CA ALA A 218 3.43 2.87 8.62
C ALA A 218 3.93 1.85 9.65
N SER A 219 4.34 2.33 10.83
CA SER A 219 4.78 1.48 11.94
C SER A 219 3.66 0.52 12.40
N TYR A 220 2.44 1.04 12.57
CA TYR A 220 1.28 0.24 12.97
C TYR A 220 0.93 -0.83 11.94
N ILE A 221 0.85 -0.49 10.65
CA ILE A 221 0.57 -1.44 9.57
C ILE A 221 1.68 -2.50 9.49
N ALA A 222 2.95 -2.09 9.61
CA ALA A 222 4.08 -3.02 9.62
C ALA A 222 4.13 -3.91 10.86
N SER A 223 3.41 -3.56 11.93
CA SER A 223 3.27 -4.41 13.13
C SER A 223 2.18 -5.48 13.02
N MET A 224 1.35 -5.43 11.97
CA MET A 224 0.29 -6.42 11.74
C MET A 224 0.90 -7.75 11.27
N THR A 225 1.32 -8.58 12.21
CA THR A 225 1.73 -9.98 12.00
C THR A 225 0.67 -10.93 12.54
N SER A 226 0.62 -12.19 12.09
CA SER A 226 -0.22 -13.21 12.73
C SER A 226 0.66 -14.13 13.60
N PRO A 227 0.36 -14.29 14.91
CA PRO A 227 -0.60 -13.50 15.68
C PRO A 227 -0.07 -12.10 16.01
N VAL A 228 -0.98 -11.12 16.14
CA VAL A 228 -0.67 -9.70 16.40
C VAL A 228 -0.26 -9.54 17.86
N ASN A 229 0.82 -8.81 18.14
CA ASN A 229 1.15 -8.40 19.51
C ASN A 229 0.50 -7.03 19.80
N ASP A 230 -0.66 -7.03 20.45
CA ASP A 230 -1.49 -5.84 20.72
C ASP A 230 -0.92 -4.88 21.81
N ARG A 231 0.31 -5.10 22.28
CA ARG A 231 0.93 -4.27 23.32
C ARG A 231 1.54 -2.99 22.74
N VAL A 232 0.86 -1.87 22.96
CA VAL A 232 1.29 -0.52 22.56
C VAL A 232 2.42 -0.03 23.48
N THR A 233 3.54 0.45 22.91
CA THR A 233 4.58 1.20 23.62
C THR A 233 4.68 2.63 23.09
N ALA A 234 5.02 3.58 23.96
CA ALA A 234 5.14 5.01 23.63
C ALA A 234 6.43 5.34 22.88
N VAL A 235 6.44 6.47 22.16
CA VAL A 235 7.46 6.86 21.15
C VAL A 235 8.28 8.04 21.64
N ASN A 236 9.57 8.03 21.32
CA ASN A 236 10.42 9.21 21.35
C ASN A 236 10.56 9.76 19.91
N VAL A 237 9.93 10.91 19.64
CA VAL A 237 9.63 11.42 18.29
C VAL A 237 10.82 12.17 17.64
N ASP A 238 11.94 12.29 18.36
CA ASP A 238 13.07 13.17 17.99
C ASP A 238 14.06 12.57 16.96
N ARG A 239 13.79 11.37 16.40
CA ARG A 239 14.72 10.69 15.47
C ARG A 239 14.45 10.91 13.98
N VAL A 240 13.40 11.63 13.60
CA VAL A 240 13.10 11.90 12.19
C VAL A 240 13.90 13.11 11.72
N LYS A 241 15.16 12.87 11.29
CA LYS A 241 15.90 13.89 10.53
C LYS A 241 15.18 14.13 9.21
N THR A 242 14.92 15.41 8.91
CA THR A 242 14.27 15.96 7.71
C THR A 242 14.23 15.03 6.51
N ASP A 243 13.02 14.68 6.08
CA ASP A 243 12.73 13.75 4.99
C ASP A 243 13.27 14.25 3.63
N PRO A 244 14.30 13.61 3.05
CA PRO A 244 14.82 13.96 1.72
C PRO A 244 13.92 13.50 0.57
N LEU A 245 12.82 12.78 0.83
CA LEU A 245 12.02 12.11 -0.20
C LEU A 245 11.12 13.02 -1.00
N ARG A 246 10.76 14.19 -0.47
CA ARG A 246 9.83 15.09 -1.16
C ARG A 246 10.40 15.74 -2.43
N SER A 247 11.72 15.77 -2.63
CA SER A 247 12.35 16.54 -3.73
C SER A 247 12.90 15.73 -4.89
N ARG A 248 12.89 14.39 -4.85
CA ARG A 248 13.68 13.56 -5.78
C ARG A 248 12.95 12.96 -6.98
N PHE A 249 11.63 13.09 -7.07
CA PHE A 249 10.87 12.47 -8.16
C PHE A 249 9.89 13.43 -8.80
N THR A 250 10.01 13.59 -10.12
CA THR A 250 9.00 14.24 -10.95
C THR A 250 7.81 13.29 -11.07
N VAL A 251 6.71 13.64 -10.40
CA VAL A 251 5.45 12.91 -10.54
C VAL A 251 5.01 13.04 -12.00
N THR A 252 4.82 11.90 -12.67
CA THR A 252 4.27 11.89 -14.03
C THR A 252 2.86 12.48 -13.99
N ALA A 253 2.62 13.52 -14.79
CA ALA A 253 1.30 14.11 -14.90
C ALA A 253 0.29 13.07 -15.40
N VAL A 254 -0.72 12.80 -14.59
CA VAL A 254 -1.89 11.97 -14.94
C VAL A 254 -2.83 12.81 -15.79
N LYS A 255 -3.40 12.22 -16.83
CA LYS A 255 -4.39 12.86 -17.68
C LYS A 255 -5.72 12.96 -16.93
N ALA A 256 -6.39 14.10 -17.03
CA ALA A 256 -7.76 14.25 -16.52
C ALA A 256 -8.70 13.26 -17.22
N GLU A 257 -9.59 12.64 -16.45
CA GLU A 257 -10.54 11.63 -16.90
C GLU A 257 -11.96 12.17 -16.84
N THR A 258 -12.90 11.47 -17.48
CA THR A 258 -14.32 11.87 -17.41
C THR A 258 -14.86 11.67 -15.99
N ALA A 259 -15.86 12.46 -15.60
CA ALA A 259 -16.53 12.26 -14.31
C ALA A 259 -17.08 10.83 -14.13
N LYS A 260 -17.56 10.19 -15.20
CA LYS A 260 -18.04 8.80 -15.16
C LYS A 260 -16.90 7.83 -14.87
N ASP A 261 -15.75 7.98 -15.52
CA ASP A 261 -14.59 7.10 -15.31
C ASP A 261 -14.00 7.30 -13.92
N ASN A 262 -13.85 8.56 -13.49
CA ASN A 262 -13.45 8.92 -12.13
C ASN A 262 -14.43 8.32 -11.10
N TYR A 263 -15.74 8.41 -11.32
CA TYR A 263 -16.73 7.85 -10.41
C TYR A 263 -16.61 6.33 -10.30
N ARG A 264 -16.52 5.62 -11.44
CA ARG A 264 -16.38 4.16 -11.47
C ARG A 264 -15.08 3.69 -10.82
N PHE A 265 -14.02 4.49 -10.91
CA PHE A 265 -12.71 4.12 -10.41
C PHE A 265 -12.52 4.42 -8.92
N TYR A 266 -12.92 5.61 -8.47
CA TYR A 266 -12.70 6.05 -7.10
C TYR A 266 -13.90 5.78 -6.18
N CYS A 267 -15.12 6.05 -6.66
CA CYS A 267 -16.32 6.12 -5.82
C CYS A 267 -17.09 4.80 -5.75
N ALA A 268 -17.17 4.07 -6.88
CA ALA A 268 -17.99 2.86 -7.00
C ALA A 268 -17.55 1.71 -6.09
N GLN A 269 -16.32 1.76 -5.55
CA GLN A 269 -15.80 0.81 -4.57
C GLN A 269 -16.72 0.71 -3.33
N CYS A 270 -17.35 1.83 -2.94
CA CYS A 270 -18.32 1.89 -1.84
C CYS A 270 -19.72 2.21 -2.37
N HIS A 271 -19.85 3.15 -3.30
CA HIS A 271 -21.15 3.63 -3.75
C HIS A 271 -21.79 2.78 -4.87
N GLY A 272 -21.09 1.78 -5.39
CA GLY A 272 -21.57 0.94 -6.49
C GLY A 272 -21.42 1.60 -7.86
N LEU A 273 -21.45 0.80 -8.93
CA LEU A 273 -21.26 1.29 -10.30
C LEU A 273 -22.42 2.17 -10.77
N ASP A 274 -23.62 1.95 -10.22
CA ASP A 274 -24.83 2.72 -10.49
C ASP A 274 -25.15 3.73 -9.38
N GLY A 275 -24.30 3.82 -8.35
CA GLY A 275 -24.40 4.81 -7.28
C GLY A 275 -25.42 4.54 -6.18
N LYS A 276 -25.88 3.30 -6.02
CA LYS A 276 -26.92 2.92 -5.05
C LYS A 276 -26.42 2.68 -3.63
N GLY A 277 -25.11 2.82 -3.38
CA GLY A 277 -24.53 2.52 -2.07
C GLY A 277 -24.24 1.03 -1.86
N ASP A 278 -24.18 0.25 -2.94
CA ASP A 278 -24.05 -1.22 -2.98
C ASP A 278 -22.71 -1.68 -3.56
N GLY A 279 -21.65 -0.86 -3.41
CA GLY A 279 -20.32 -1.21 -3.85
C GLY A 279 -19.73 -2.39 -3.06
N PRO A 280 -18.64 -3.01 -3.53
CA PRO A 280 -18.04 -4.17 -2.87
C PRO A 280 -17.56 -3.93 -1.43
N ASN A 281 -17.34 -2.68 -1.03
CA ASN A 281 -16.99 -2.31 0.35
C ASN A 281 -18.21 -1.92 1.21
N ALA A 282 -19.44 -1.97 0.67
CA ALA A 282 -20.68 -1.77 1.41
C ALA A 282 -21.05 -3.03 2.22
N LEU A 283 -20.16 -3.42 3.13
CA LEU A 283 -20.30 -4.64 3.94
C LEU A 283 -21.11 -4.37 5.20
N GLU A 284 -21.85 -5.37 5.69
CA GLU A 284 -22.56 -5.30 6.98
C GLU A 284 -21.62 -5.06 8.17
N SER A 285 -20.36 -5.49 8.06
CA SER A 285 -19.34 -5.23 9.09
C SER A 285 -18.91 -3.77 9.17
N MET A 286 -19.29 -2.93 8.20
CA MET A 286 -19.00 -1.50 8.23
C MET A 286 -19.98 -0.77 9.16
N PRO A 287 -19.50 0.15 10.01
CA PRO A 287 -20.36 0.86 10.95
C PRO A 287 -21.31 1.87 10.29
N VAL A 288 -21.08 2.18 9.01
CA VAL A 288 -21.92 3.10 8.23
C VAL A 288 -22.10 2.57 6.81
N SER A 289 -23.32 2.69 6.28
CA SER A 289 -23.60 2.39 4.88
C SER A 289 -23.20 3.56 3.98
N PRO A 290 -22.64 3.30 2.78
CA PRO A 290 -22.42 4.32 1.78
C PRO A 290 -23.74 4.98 1.37
N ARG A 291 -23.69 6.27 1.03
CA ARG A 291 -24.87 6.99 0.57
C ARG A 291 -25.32 6.49 -0.80
N ASP A 292 -26.63 6.33 -0.98
CA ASP A 292 -27.27 6.19 -2.29
C ASP A 292 -27.32 7.55 -3.00
N HIS A 293 -26.50 7.70 -4.05
CA HIS A 293 -26.41 8.89 -4.87
C HIS A 293 -27.54 9.02 -5.91
N THR A 294 -28.38 7.99 -6.07
CA THR A 294 -29.57 8.05 -6.92
C THR A 294 -30.80 8.59 -6.16
N ASN A 295 -30.73 8.66 -4.84
CA ASN A 295 -31.82 9.15 -4.01
C ASN A 295 -31.97 10.68 -4.07
N ALA A 296 -32.88 11.16 -4.92
CA ALA A 296 -33.17 12.58 -5.11
C ALA A 296 -33.53 13.32 -3.81
N ALA A 297 -34.30 12.70 -2.92
CA ALA A 297 -34.76 13.32 -1.68
C ALA A 297 -33.63 13.55 -0.68
N GLN A 298 -32.62 12.68 -0.65
CA GLN A 298 -31.44 12.85 0.18
C GLN A 298 -30.40 13.76 -0.49
N MET A 299 -30.06 13.49 -1.75
CA MET A 299 -29.05 14.25 -2.49
C MET A 299 -29.48 15.70 -2.75
N GLY A 300 -30.78 15.95 -2.92
CA GLY A 300 -31.33 17.28 -3.09
C GLY A 300 -31.27 18.16 -1.84
N LYS A 301 -30.88 17.62 -0.67
CA LYS A 301 -30.64 18.41 0.56
C LYS A 301 -29.22 18.99 0.63
N LEU A 302 -28.29 18.40 -0.11
CA LEU A 302 -26.89 18.84 -0.16
C LEU A 302 -26.77 19.95 -1.20
N THR A 303 -26.05 21.02 -0.89
CA THR A 303 -25.66 22.06 -1.84
C THR A 303 -24.57 21.55 -2.78
N ASP A 304 -24.30 22.28 -3.86
CA ASP A 304 -23.17 21.93 -4.73
C ASP A 304 -21.83 22.06 -3.99
N GLU A 305 -21.72 23.02 -3.09
CA GLU A 305 -20.56 23.19 -2.21
C GLU A 305 -20.38 22.01 -1.26
N ASP A 306 -21.47 21.50 -0.65
CA ASP A 306 -21.42 20.30 0.19
C ASP A 306 -20.85 19.10 -0.58
N LEU A 307 -21.33 18.89 -1.81
CA LEU A 307 -20.85 17.78 -2.65
C LEU A 307 -19.37 17.95 -3.02
N ILE A 308 -18.94 19.15 -3.37
CA ILE A 308 -17.55 19.47 -3.68
C ILE A 308 -16.66 19.25 -2.45
N ASN A 309 -17.08 19.73 -1.27
CA ASN A 309 -16.33 19.59 -0.03
C ASN A 309 -16.24 18.12 0.42
N ALA A 310 -17.33 17.35 0.29
CA ALA A 310 -17.32 15.92 0.57
C ALA A 310 -16.33 15.15 -0.32
N ILE A 311 -16.25 15.49 -1.61
CA ILE A 311 -15.28 14.85 -2.53
C ILE A 311 -13.85 15.32 -2.21
N THR A 312 -13.66 16.62 -1.94
CA THR A 312 -12.34 17.21 -1.74
C THR A 312 -11.71 16.74 -0.43
N ASP A 313 -12.45 16.86 0.67
CA ASP A 313 -11.96 16.72 2.04
C ASP A 313 -12.53 15.47 2.76
N GLY A 314 -13.32 14.67 2.05
CA GLY A 314 -13.90 13.44 2.56
C GLY A 314 -15.15 13.68 3.42
N GLY A 315 -15.69 12.61 3.99
CA GLY A 315 -16.93 12.68 4.76
C GLY A 315 -16.83 13.54 6.03
N ALA A 316 -15.64 13.65 6.63
CA ALA A 316 -15.41 14.44 7.83
C ALA A 316 -15.71 15.93 7.64
N ALA A 317 -15.55 16.47 6.42
CA ALA A 317 -15.85 17.86 6.09
C ALA A 317 -17.32 18.23 6.33
N LEU A 318 -18.22 17.24 6.24
CA LEU A 318 -19.65 17.41 6.49
C LEU A 318 -20.09 16.77 7.82
N SER A 319 -19.16 16.60 8.76
CA SER A 319 -19.39 15.88 10.02
C SER A 319 -19.98 14.48 9.79
N LYS A 320 -19.56 13.82 8.70
CA LYS A 320 -19.89 12.42 8.37
C LYS A 320 -18.69 11.52 8.62
N SER A 321 -18.89 10.24 8.35
CA SER A 321 -17.89 9.20 8.54
C SER A 321 -16.61 9.45 7.73
N SER A 322 -15.46 9.24 8.37
CA SER A 322 -14.11 9.24 7.77
C SER A 322 -13.86 8.12 6.76
N PHE A 323 -14.80 7.18 6.62
CA PHE A 323 -14.74 6.12 5.62
C PHE A 323 -14.83 6.62 4.18
N MET A 324 -15.38 7.82 3.95
CA MET A 324 -15.24 8.50 2.67
C MET A 324 -13.95 9.33 2.73
N PRO A 325 -12.88 8.89 2.05
CA PRO A 325 -11.59 9.57 2.13
C PRO A 325 -11.59 10.87 1.30
N PRO A 326 -10.64 11.77 1.56
CA PRO A 326 -10.45 12.99 0.76
C PRO A 326 -9.83 12.66 -0.61
N PHE A 327 -10.35 13.26 -1.68
CA PHE A 327 -9.80 13.14 -3.03
C PHE A 327 -9.18 14.44 -3.57
N GLY A 328 -9.11 15.51 -2.79
CA GLY A 328 -8.60 16.83 -3.22
C GLY A 328 -7.12 16.86 -3.64
N LYS A 329 -6.31 15.90 -3.19
CA LYS A 329 -4.91 15.69 -3.66
C LYS A 329 -4.81 14.63 -4.76
N THR A 330 -5.91 13.93 -5.03
CA THR A 330 -6.00 12.85 -6.02
C THR A 330 -6.56 13.35 -7.36
N LEU A 331 -7.58 14.19 -7.31
CA LEU A 331 -8.31 14.72 -8.47
C LEU A 331 -8.08 16.21 -8.62
N ALA A 332 -8.04 16.70 -9.87
CA ALA A 332 -8.01 18.13 -10.12
C ALA A 332 -9.34 18.79 -9.74
N LYS A 333 -9.31 20.07 -9.35
CA LYS A 333 -10.52 20.84 -8.99
C LYS A 333 -11.62 20.76 -10.06
N LYS A 334 -11.24 20.78 -11.34
CA LYS A 334 -12.17 20.64 -12.46
C LYS A 334 -12.87 19.28 -12.45
N GLU A 335 -12.14 18.19 -12.23
CA GLU A 335 -12.71 16.83 -12.16
C GLU A 335 -13.66 16.68 -10.97
N ILE A 336 -13.37 17.33 -9.84
CA ILE A 336 -14.26 17.35 -8.66
C ILE A 336 -15.57 18.06 -8.98
N ILE A 337 -15.53 19.20 -9.67
CA ILE A 337 -16.73 19.92 -10.11
C ILE A 337 -17.54 19.07 -11.08
N GLU A 338 -16.89 18.42 -12.04
CA GLU A 338 -17.54 17.53 -13.01
C GLU A 338 -18.14 16.28 -12.34
N LEU A 339 -17.49 15.73 -11.30
CA LEU A 339 -18.03 14.67 -10.46
C LEU A 339 -19.28 15.12 -9.72
N LYS A 340 -19.29 16.32 -9.14
CA LYS A 340 -20.49 16.89 -8.53
C LYS A 340 -21.63 16.94 -9.55
N ASP A 341 -21.37 17.42 -10.77
CA ASP A 341 -22.40 17.46 -11.83
C ASP A 341 -22.88 16.06 -12.20
N TYR A 342 -21.98 15.08 -12.22
CA TYR A 342 -22.32 13.68 -12.42
C TYR A 342 -23.23 13.15 -11.29
N LEU A 343 -22.97 13.49 -10.02
CA LEU A 343 -23.84 13.15 -8.90
C LEU A 343 -25.24 13.77 -9.04
N ARG A 344 -25.35 15.02 -9.52
CA ARG A 344 -26.65 15.66 -9.82
C ARG A 344 -27.44 14.93 -10.90
N ARG A 345 -26.74 14.38 -11.90
CA ARG A 345 -27.36 13.53 -12.94
C ARG A 345 -27.83 12.19 -12.37
N LEU A 346 -27.03 11.55 -11.51
CA LEU A 346 -27.40 10.28 -10.88
C LEU A 346 -28.67 10.40 -10.02
N CYS A 347 -28.79 11.45 -9.21
CA CYS A 347 -29.97 11.68 -8.37
C CYS A 347 -31.16 12.28 -9.14
N ASN A 348 -30.95 12.71 -10.40
CA ASN A 348 -31.90 13.55 -11.14
C ASN A 348 -32.43 14.73 -10.28
N CYS A 349 -31.51 15.41 -9.57
CA CYS A 349 -31.85 16.47 -8.64
C CYS A 349 -31.14 17.78 -9.01
N LYS A 350 -31.80 18.92 -8.77
CA LYS A 350 -31.25 20.25 -9.10
C LYS A 350 -30.21 20.69 -8.07
N ALA A 351 -29.23 21.47 -8.53
CA ALA A 351 -28.33 22.22 -7.66
C ALA A 351 -29.13 23.13 -6.73
N ARG A 352 -28.70 23.23 -5.47
CA ARG A 352 -29.18 24.21 -4.50
C ARG A 352 -28.09 25.20 -4.21
#